data_AF-V4ACU3-F1
#
_entry.id   AF-V4ACU3-F1
#
_cell.length_a   1.000
_cell.length_b   1.000
_cell.length_c   1.000
_cell.angle_alpha   90.00
_cell.angle_beta   90.00
_cell.angle_gamma   90.00
#
_symmetry.space_group_name_H-M   'P 1'
#
loop_
_entity.id
_entity.type
_entity.pdbx_description
1 polymer ?
#
loop_
_entity_poly.entity_id
_entity_poly.type
_entity_poly.pdbx_seq_one_letter_code
_entity_poly.pdbx_strand_id
1 'polypeptide(L)'
;EKNKIKHQTDCYDNEDLVVRRGFGFQIDVKFNRKINHVDTVVVQIQTGRRPMESKGSIVNFKIPKSGKLKVETELYTWCMDNVKWSDKAVSFELQPIDVIIGTYQMYIETRIEDLDEVSRFHIEDEDIHIIFNPWWPDDEVYMPNSTERDEYVSNEMGRIWVGSSNSHRGRPWNFGQFDKPCLEAALFLLDRAELKEGARRSVISIVRTISAQANSCDDYGVLEGRWSSEYPSNCTKPWAWSGSVSILEEFMKTGKPVKYGQCWVFSGVVTTLLRALGIPTRSVTNFDSAHDTDCSTTIDSHVDEDGKPLDDLDDSVWNFHVWNESWFRRRDLPDGYDGWQAHDATPQEVSDSVMRCGPAPLKAIREGHVYLNYDVPFIFSEVNGDRIYWKVKEDKSMEVCNVDSHSIGKCISTKAIGKPDRHDITHLYKHNEGRAEERRVVSFVHKFGSRKDLDIYIRKFNKDIKMDLKIPETLLGNTLEISVKMKNTSNVSRTIDGRISVCSCFYTGIPAKKIKSEKAYHVIKPKSECIVKFEISSSDYGSKLNPIASMIVYCALQAQETKQHLVKKASFNLTMPNLKIQVPSQMKMREKSEVTVSFKNPLHINLTNSVFTFECAGCYVTTRDKKRSVIFI
;
A
#
# COMPACT_ATOMS: atom_id res chain seq x y z
N GLU A 1 -15.66 29.33 0.24
CA GLU A 1 -14.24 29.68 0.01
C GLU A 1 -13.44 29.93 1.30
N LYS A 2 -13.72 30.98 2.10
CA LYS A 2 -12.97 31.27 3.34
C LYS A 2 -12.85 30.07 4.31
N ASN A 3 -13.92 29.31 4.49
CA ASN A 3 -13.90 28.08 5.28
C ASN A 3 -12.95 27.04 4.68
N LYS A 4 -13.00 26.79 3.36
CA LYS A 4 -12.11 25.83 2.70
C LYS A 4 -10.63 26.18 2.89
N ILE A 5 -10.26 27.46 2.74
CA ILE A 5 -8.88 27.93 2.99
C ILE A 5 -8.47 27.71 4.45
N LYS A 6 -9.33 28.09 5.42
CA LYS A 6 -9.06 27.88 6.85
C LYS A 6 -8.86 26.39 7.19
N HIS A 7 -9.59 25.51 6.52
CA HIS A 7 -9.54 24.07 6.75
C HIS A 7 -8.52 23.33 5.88
N GLN A 8 -7.74 24.01 5.02
CA GLN A 8 -6.80 23.37 4.09
C GLN A 8 -7.53 22.35 3.19
N THR A 9 -8.65 22.80 2.62
CA THR A 9 -9.55 22.01 1.76
C THR A 9 -10.00 22.77 0.50
N ASP A 10 -9.36 23.91 0.19
CA ASP A 10 -9.61 24.70 -1.02
C ASP A 10 -9.07 24.03 -2.30
N CYS A 11 -8.21 23.02 -2.16
CA CYS A 11 -7.69 22.22 -3.26
C CYS A 11 -8.69 21.17 -3.79
N TYR A 12 -9.69 20.76 -2.99
CA TYR A 12 -10.65 19.74 -3.41
C TYR A 12 -11.54 20.30 -4.54
N ASP A 13 -11.55 19.61 -5.69
CA ASP A 13 -12.50 19.83 -6.78
C ASP A 13 -13.87 19.24 -6.40
N ASN A 14 -14.50 19.89 -5.43
CA ASN A 14 -15.81 19.54 -4.91
C ASN A 14 -16.60 20.84 -4.68
N GLU A 15 -17.84 20.88 -5.15
CA GLU A 15 -18.72 22.04 -5.00
C GLU A 15 -19.16 22.20 -3.54
N ASP A 16 -19.46 21.08 -2.87
CA ASP A 16 -19.86 20.98 -1.47
C ASP A 16 -18.78 21.46 -0.49
N LEU A 17 -19.18 21.75 0.74
CA LEU A 17 -18.28 22.24 1.78
C LEU A 17 -17.49 21.09 2.40
N VAL A 18 -16.20 21.02 2.11
CA VAL A 18 -15.28 20.10 2.80
C VAL A 18 -14.62 20.83 3.98
N VAL A 19 -14.76 20.29 5.19
CA VAL A 19 -14.16 20.82 6.43
C VAL A 19 -13.49 19.71 7.23
N ARG A 20 -12.43 20.05 7.95
CA ARG A 20 -11.77 19.15 8.91
C ARG A 20 -12.36 19.30 10.32
N ARG A 21 -12.51 18.19 11.06
CA ARG A 21 -12.83 18.22 12.50
C ARG A 21 -11.78 19.00 13.31
N GLY A 22 -12.05 19.39 14.52
CA GLY A 22 -11.29 20.32 15.33
C GLY A 22 -11.38 21.81 14.94
N PHE A 23 -11.60 22.14 13.67
CA PHE A 23 -11.64 23.55 13.23
C PHE A 23 -13.07 24.06 13.11
N GLY A 24 -13.30 25.30 13.53
CA GLY A 24 -14.59 25.96 13.38
C GLY A 24 -14.80 26.53 11.98
N PHE A 25 -16.00 26.39 11.42
CA PHE A 25 -16.40 26.99 10.14
C PHE A 25 -17.57 27.95 10.35
N GLN A 26 -17.54 29.07 9.64
CA GLN A 26 -18.55 30.12 9.77
C GLN A 26 -19.77 29.83 8.90
N ILE A 27 -20.96 30.04 9.46
CA ILE A 27 -22.26 29.94 8.80
C ILE A 27 -23.01 31.26 9.01
N ASP A 28 -23.61 31.77 7.94
CA ASP A 28 -24.47 32.95 7.95
C ASP A 28 -25.88 32.55 7.47
N VAL A 29 -26.87 32.64 8.34
CA VAL A 29 -28.28 32.34 8.03
C VAL A 29 -29.04 33.66 7.84
N LYS A 30 -29.72 33.82 6.71
CA LYS A 30 -30.55 34.98 6.41
C LYS A 30 -32.02 34.59 6.45
N PHE A 31 -32.83 35.41 7.12
CA PHE A 31 -34.25 35.20 7.29
C PHE A 31 -35.05 36.16 6.40
N ASN A 32 -36.24 35.73 5.98
CA ASN A 32 -37.17 36.56 5.19
C ASN A 32 -37.78 37.72 6.00
N ARG A 33 -37.83 37.58 7.33
CA ARG A 33 -38.39 38.57 8.27
C ARG A 33 -37.42 38.89 9.40
N LYS A 34 -37.78 39.91 10.19
CA LYS A 34 -37.08 40.23 11.44
C LYS A 34 -37.32 39.12 12.45
N ILE A 35 -36.27 38.67 13.15
CA ILE A 35 -36.38 37.69 14.23
C ILE A 35 -36.69 38.40 15.53
N ASN A 36 -37.79 38.02 16.18
CA ASN A 36 -38.20 38.57 17.47
C ASN A 36 -37.39 37.95 18.61
N HIS A 37 -37.36 38.62 19.77
CA HIS A 37 -36.65 38.11 20.94
C HIS A 37 -37.22 36.77 21.45
N VAL A 38 -38.51 36.54 21.27
CA VAL A 38 -39.20 35.29 21.66
C VAL A 38 -38.95 34.15 20.68
N ASP A 39 -38.72 34.44 19.40
CA ASP A 39 -38.50 33.41 18.38
C ASP A 39 -37.30 32.50 18.73
N THR A 40 -37.47 31.21 18.45
CA THR A 40 -36.42 30.19 18.61
C THR A 40 -35.90 29.77 17.23
N VAL A 41 -34.58 29.69 17.06
CA VAL A 41 -33.94 29.11 15.87
C VAL A 41 -33.07 27.94 16.31
N VAL A 42 -33.23 26.79 15.65
CA VAL A 42 -32.46 25.57 15.90
C VAL A 42 -31.73 25.19 14.62
N VAL A 43 -30.41 24.99 14.72
CA VAL A 43 -29.61 24.37 13.67
C VAL A 43 -29.55 22.89 13.97
N GLN A 44 -30.00 22.05 13.04
CA GLN A 44 -29.82 20.61 13.13
C GLN A 44 -28.79 20.17 12.10
N ILE A 45 -27.82 19.38 12.54
CA ILE A 45 -26.84 18.71 11.69
C ILE A 45 -27.05 17.21 11.81
N GLN A 46 -27.15 16.49 10.68
CA GLN A 46 -27.33 15.04 10.69
C GLN A 46 -26.45 14.34 9.64
N THR A 47 -26.11 13.08 9.89
CA THR A 47 -25.31 12.25 8.96
C THR A 47 -25.80 10.80 8.92
N GLY A 48 -25.56 10.11 7.81
CA GLY A 48 -25.89 8.72 7.62
C GLY A 48 -27.35 8.46 7.20
N ARG A 49 -27.64 7.21 6.83
CA ARG A 49 -28.94 6.82 6.23
C ARG A 49 -30.10 6.74 7.21
N ARG A 50 -29.82 6.56 8.51
CA ARG A 50 -30.82 6.47 9.59
C ARG A 50 -30.33 7.29 10.80
N PRO A 51 -30.33 8.62 10.67
CA PRO A 51 -29.73 9.50 11.67
C PRO A 51 -30.52 9.42 12.98
N MET A 52 -29.81 9.39 14.11
CA MET A 52 -30.38 9.27 15.47
C MET A 52 -29.56 10.10 16.46
N GLU A 53 -30.23 10.89 17.30
CA GLU A 53 -29.58 11.69 18.35
C GLU A 53 -28.85 10.80 19.36
N SER A 54 -29.46 9.69 19.78
CA SER A 54 -28.89 8.71 20.71
C SER A 54 -27.60 8.03 20.19
N LYS A 55 -27.26 8.22 18.91
CA LYS A 55 -26.06 7.68 18.28
C LYS A 55 -25.06 8.77 17.88
N GLY A 56 -25.41 10.05 18.10
CA GLY A 56 -24.60 11.19 17.69
C GLY A 56 -24.60 11.48 16.19
N SER A 57 -25.55 10.90 15.44
CA SER A 57 -25.75 11.19 14.02
C SER A 57 -26.83 12.26 13.76
N ILE A 58 -27.45 12.80 14.81
CA ILE A 58 -28.23 14.05 14.81
C ILE A 58 -27.71 14.92 15.96
N VAL A 59 -27.49 16.20 15.69
CA VAL A 59 -27.12 17.20 16.68
C VAL A 59 -27.97 18.45 16.48
N ASN A 60 -28.63 18.90 17.55
CA ASN A 60 -29.49 20.09 17.56
C ASN A 60 -28.84 21.22 18.36
N PHE A 61 -28.72 22.41 17.75
CA PHE A 61 -28.23 23.62 18.40
C PHE A 61 -29.35 24.66 18.45
N LYS A 62 -29.94 24.86 19.62
CA LYS A 62 -30.76 26.05 19.88
C LYS A 62 -29.84 27.27 19.92
N ILE A 63 -29.86 28.10 18.88
CA ILE A 63 -28.90 29.20 18.74
C ILE A 63 -29.09 30.19 19.91
N PRO A 64 -28.07 30.44 20.74
CA PRO A 64 -28.19 31.36 21.85
C PRO A 64 -28.30 32.80 21.35
N LYS A 65 -28.96 33.68 22.12
CA LYS A 65 -29.06 35.11 21.76
C LYS A 65 -27.71 35.82 21.80
N SER A 66 -26.76 35.33 22.60
CA SER A 66 -25.35 35.74 22.59
C SER A 66 -24.48 34.67 23.24
N GLY A 67 -23.16 34.73 23.00
CA GLY A 67 -22.18 33.87 23.67
C GLY A 67 -21.90 32.56 22.95
N LYS A 68 -21.49 31.55 23.71
CA LYS A 68 -21.05 30.23 23.23
C LYS A 68 -22.01 29.15 23.69
N LEU A 69 -22.16 28.11 22.89
CA LEU A 69 -22.90 26.89 23.24
C LEU A 69 -22.01 25.68 22.93
N LYS A 70 -21.60 24.94 23.96
CA LYS A 70 -20.92 23.66 23.80
C LYS A 70 -21.93 22.53 23.98
N VAL A 71 -21.98 21.60 23.03
CA VAL A 71 -22.76 20.36 23.13
C VAL A 71 -21.75 19.21 23.23
N GLU A 72 -21.68 18.60 24.41
CA GLU A 72 -20.71 17.55 24.72
C GLU A 72 -21.46 16.35 25.28
N THR A 73 -21.20 15.18 24.69
CA THR A 73 -21.77 13.88 25.09
C THR A 73 -20.64 12.84 25.11
N GLU A 74 -20.94 11.63 25.58
CA GLU A 74 -19.99 10.50 25.46
C GLU A 74 -19.68 10.10 24.00
N LEU A 75 -20.52 10.51 23.04
CA LEU A 75 -20.42 10.08 21.64
C LEU A 75 -19.82 11.14 20.72
N TYR A 76 -19.91 12.41 21.09
CA TYR A 76 -19.43 13.51 20.28
C TYR A 76 -19.28 14.81 21.06
N THR A 77 -18.48 15.71 20.50
CA THR A 77 -18.38 17.10 20.95
C THR A 77 -18.51 18.07 19.79
N TRP A 78 -19.39 19.05 19.95
CA TRP A 78 -19.51 20.22 19.08
C TRP A 78 -19.48 21.52 19.89
N CYS A 79 -18.99 22.58 19.28
CA CYS A 79 -19.05 23.94 19.85
C CYS A 79 -19.63 24.91 18.83
N MET A 80 -20.62 25.69 19.25
CA MET A 80 -21.09 26.89 18.56
C MET A 80 -20.54 28.13 19.26
N ASP A 81 -19.85 28.97 18.52
CA ASP A 81 -19.20 30.18 19.03
C ASP A 81 -19.46 31.37 18.10
N ASN A 82 -19.00 32.56 18.49
CA ASN A 82 -19.02 33.77 17.69
C ASN A 82 -20.43 34.15 17.18
N VAL A 83 -21.47 33.83 17.96
CA VAL A 83 -22.86 34.08 17.60
C VAL A 83 -23.14 35.58 17.57
N LYS A 84 -23.52 36.08 16.40
CA LYS A 84 -23.83 37.49 16.14
C LYS A 84 -25.18 37.60 15.45
N TRP A 85 -26.11 38.25 16.12
CA TRP A 85 -27.44 38.54 15.58
C TRP A 85 -27.49 39.91 14.92
N SER A 86 -28.25 39.98 13.84
CA SER A 86 -28.76 41.20 13.21
C SER A 86 -30.28 41.09 13.06
N ASP A 87 -30.96 42.15 12.62
CA ASP A 87 -32.42 42.13 12.51
C ASP A 87 -32.96 40.93 11.70
N LYS A 88 -32.31 40.57 10.59
CA LYS A 88 -32.75 39.50 9.66
C LYS A 88 -31.71 38.42 9.39
N ALA A 89 -30.68 38.30 10.21
CA ALA A 89 -29.66 37.28 10.01
C ALA A 89 -28.96 36.91 11.31
N VAL A 90 -28.41 35.70 11.35
CA VAL A 90 -27.51 35.26 12.40
C VAL A 90 -26.25 34.65 11.77
N SER A 91 -25.10 35.04 12.30
CA SER A 91 -23.80 34.48 11.97
C SER A 91 -23.27 33.72 13.18
N PHE A 92 -22.70 32.54 12.97
CA PHE A 92 -22.08 31.75 14.03
C PHE A 92 -20.98 30.86 13.46
N GLU A 93 -20.10 30.38 14.33
CA GLU A 93 -19.04 29.43 13.99
C GLU A 93 -19.39 28.07 14.61
N LEU A 94 -19.36 27.00 13.81
CA LEU A 94 -19.52 25.63 14.28
C LEU A 94 -18.21 24.87 14.22
N GLN A 95 -17.82 24.28 15.35
CA GLN A 95 -16.61 23.48 15.50
C GLN A 95 -16.99 22.02 15.80
N PRO A 96 -16.78 21.09 14.85
CA PRO A 96 -16.89 19.64 15.10
C PRO A 96 -15.62 19.15 15.77
N ILE A 97 -15.62 18.64 17.00
CA ILE A 97 -14.38 18.27 17.72
C ILE A 97 -14.10 16.76 17.57
N ASP A 98 -14.96 15.93 18.18
CA ASP A 98 -14.89 14.47 18.09
C ASP A 98 -16.20 13.99 17.46
N VAL A 99 -16.25 13.96 16.13
CA VAL A 99 -17.49 13.72 15.38
C VAL A 99 -17.30 12.63 14.34
N ILE A 100 -18.41 12.14 13.80
CA ILE A 100 -18.44 11.14 12.73
C ILE A 100 -17.78 11.73 11.47
N ILE A 101 -16.90 10.99 10.83
CA ILE A 101 -16.41 11.34 9.50
C ILE A 101 -17.47 10.94 8.47
N GLY A 102 -17.83 11.86 7.57
CA GLY A 102 -18.92 11.61 6.64
C GLY A 102 -19.52 12.85 6.00
N THR A 103 -20.56 12.61 5.22
CA THR A 103 -21.43 13.65 4.64
C THR A 103 -22.53 14.02 5.62
N TYR A 104 -22.73 15.32 5.79
CA TYR A 104 -23.70 15.91 6.70
C TYR A 104 -24.68 16.80 5.96
N GLN A 105 -25.95 16.69 6.36
CA GLN A 105 -27.03 17.57 5.95
C GLN A 105 -27.33 18.56 7.07
N MET A 106 -27.69 19.79 6.68
CA MET A 106 -28.06 20.85 7.61
C MET A 106 -29.53 21.24 7.45
N TYR A 107 -30.20 21.43 8.59
CA TYR A 107 -31.56 21.95 8.64
C TYR A 107 -31.60 23.16 9.57
N ILE A 108 -32.42 24.15 9.22
CA ILE A 108 -32.75 25.28 10.07
C ILE A 108 -34.22 25.15 10.45
N GLU A 109 -34.50 24.95 11.73
CA GLU A 109 -35.85 24.99 12.28
C GLU A 109 -36.08 26.34 12.96
N THR A 110 -37.19 26.99 12.62
CA THR A 110 -37.62 28.24 13.25
C THR A 110 -38.97 28.03 13.91
N ARG A 111 -39.07 28.41 15.19
CA ARG A 111 -40.32 28.45 15.93
C ARG A 111 -40.71 29.89 16.22
N ILE A 112 -41.90 30.26 15.78
CA ILE A 112 -42.52 31.56 16.03
C ILE A 112 -43.42 31.40 17.25
N GLU A 113 -42.89 31.69 18.44
CA GLU A 113 -43.59 31.41 19.71
C GLU A 113 -44.96 32.11 19.78
N ASP A 114 -45.09 33.31 19.20
CA ASP A 114 -46.35 34.08 19.19
C ASP A 114 -47.46 33.45 18.33
N LEU A 115 -47.09 32.57 17.38
CA LEU A 115 -48.01 31.93 16.44
C LEU A 115 -48.11 30.41 16.61
N ASP A 116 -47.30 29.83 17.52
CA ASP A 116 -47.09 28.38 17.66
C ASP A 116 -46.76 27.68 16.33
N GLU A 117 -46.09 28.40 15.43
CA GLU A 117 -45.74 27.91 14.09
C GLU A 117 -44.30 27.41 14.05
N VAL A 118 -44.09 26.19 13.57
CA VAL A 118 -42.77 25.59 13.36
C VAL A 118 -42.55 25.40 11.86
N SER A 119 -41.46 25.98 11.35
CA SER A 119 -40.99 25.79 9.98
C SER A 119 -39.62 25.14 10.00
N ARG A 120 -39.40 24.13 9.14
CA ARG A 120 -38.12 23.46 8.98
C ARG A 120 -37.64 23.60 7.54
N PHE A 121 -36.45 24.16 7.37
CA PHE A 121 -35.82 24.38 6.08
C PHE A 121 -34.62 23.42 5.93
N HIS A 122 -34.58 22.68 4.83
CA HIS A 122 -33.43 21.87 4.45
C HIS A 122 -32.55 22.69 3.51
N ILE A 123 -31.24 22.71 3.77
CA ILE A 123 -30.30 23.30 2.83
C ILE A 123 -30.05 22.26 1.73
N GLU A 124 -30.89 22.30 0.70
CA GLU A 124 -30.80 21.40 -0.46
C GLU A 124 -29.56 21.73 -1.30
N ASP A 125 -28.93 20.70 -1.87
CA ASP A 125 -27.76 20.80 -2.77
C ASP A 125 -26.48 21.45 -2.18
N GLU A 126 -26.36 21.51 -0.85
CA GLU A 126 -25.14 21.95 -0.14
C GLU A 126 -24.80 20.99 1.00
N ASP A 127 -24.20 19.85 0.68
CA ASP A 127 -23.74 18.91 1.69
C ASP A 127 -22.47 19.43 2.40
N ILE A 128 -22.24 18.96 3.62
CA ILE A 128 -21.02 19.26 4.39
C ILE A 128 -20.24 17.97 4.60
N HIS A 129 -19.07 17.86 4.00
CA HIS A 129 -18.17 16.73 4.23
C HIS A 129 -17.22 17.06 5.39
N ILE A 130 -17.31 16.28 6.48
CA ILE A 130 -16.38 16.40 7.61
C ILE A 130 -15.35 15.28 7.53
N ILE A 131 -14.07 15.66 7.47
CA ILE A 131 -12.91 14.76 7.35
C ILE A 131 -11.93 14.93 8.52
N PHE A 132 -10.91 14.06 8.60
CA PHE A 132 -9.89 14.10 9.64
C PHE A 132 -8.99 15.37 9.57
N ASN A 133 -8.39 15.73 10.70
CA ASN A 133 -7.57 16.94 10.81
C ASN A 133 -6.11 16.69 11.26
N PRO A 134 -5.17 16.53 10.32
CA PRO A 134 -3.77 16.35 10.67
C PRO A 134 -3.08 17.65 11.11
N TRP A 135 -3.74 18.81 11.05
CA TRP A 135 -3.24 20.10 11.56
C TRP A 135 -3.62 20.39 13.01
N TRP A 136 -4.56 19.64 13.61
CA TRP A 136 -5.07 19.92 14.95
C TRP A 136 -4.48 18.98 16.00
N PRO A 137 -3.76 19.47 17.03
CA PRO A 137 -3.04 18.63 18.00
C PRO A 137 -3.86 17.57 18.73
N ASP A 138 -5.15 17.80 18.92
CA ASP A 138 -6.02 16.87 19.65
C ASP A 138 -6.62 15.78 18.75
N ASP A 139 -6.52 15.92 17.42
CA ASP A 139 -6.91 14.87 16.49
C ASP A 139 -5.97 13.67 16.61
N GLU A 140 -6.51 12.47 16.45
CA GLU A 140 -5.75 11.21 16.40
C GLU A 140 -4.76 11.17 15.23
N VAL A 141 -5.05 11.86 14.12
CA VAL A 141 -4.19 11.89 12.93
C VAL A 141 -3.20 13.07 12.93
N TYR A 142 -3.07 13.80 14.04
CA TYR A 142 -2.21 14.97 14.12
C TYR A 142 -0.76 14.63 13.73
N MET A 143 -0.26 15.33 12.72
CA MET A 143 1.12 15.20 12.25
C MET A 143 1.80 16.56 12.43
N PRO A 144 2.67 16.76 13.44
CA PRO A 144 3.17 18.08 13.82
C PRO A 144 4.06 18.75 12.76
N ASN A 145 4.81 17.95 12.00
CA ASN A 145 5.72 18.46 10.98
C ASN A 145 4.97 18.90 9.72
N SER A 146 5.08 20.18 9.35
CA SER A 146 4.42 20.73 8.16
C SER A 146 4.88 20.11 6.86
N THR A 147 6.18 19.85 6.70
CA THR A 147 6.73 19.25 5.49
C THR A 147 6.27 17.79 5.33
N GLU A 148 6.07 17.07 6.43
CA GLU A 148 5.46 15.75 6.40
C GLU A 148 3.97 15.82 6.04
N ARG A 149 3.22 16.80 6.56
CA ARG A 149 1.83 17.02 6.13
C ARG A 149 1.74 17.33 4.63
N ASP A 150 2.63 18.18 4.13
CA ASP A 150 2.70 18.51 2.71
C ASP A 150 2.92 17.25 1.86
N GLU A 151 3.81 16.34 2.28
CA GLU A 151 4.09 15.09 1.55
C GLU A 151 3.00 14.02 1.70
N TYR A 152 2.46 13.84 2.90
CA TYR A 152 1.63 12.69 3.28
C TYR A 152 0.13 12.97 3.26
N VAL A 153 -0.27 14.23 3.10
CA VAL A 153 -1.67 14.67 2.96
C VAL A 153 -1.87 15.45 1.67
N SER A 154 -1.05 16.47 1.43
CA SER A 154 -1.29 17.45 0.35
C SER A 154 -0.72 17.04 -1.02
N ASN A 155 0.37 16.29 -1.07
CA ASN A 155 1.04 15.95 -2.32
C ASN A 155 0.22 14.90 -3.09
N GLU A 156 -0.17 15.19 -4.33
CA GLU A 156 -0.92 14.28 -5.20
C GLU A 156 -0.01 13.41 -6.07
N MET A 157 1.29 13.73 -6.13
CA MET A 157 2.26 13.03 -6.97
C MET A 157 3.12 12.07 -6.15
N GLY A 158 2.86 10.79 -6.33
CA GLY A 158 3.53 9.67 -5.67
C GLY A 158 4.66 9.05 -6.48
N ARG A 159 5.41 8.18 -5.80
CA ARG A 159 6.36 7.27 -6.43
C ARG A 159 6.37 5.96 -5.66
N ILE A 160 6.08 4.87 -6.35
CA ILE A 160 6.00 3.52 -5.79
C ILE A 160 7.18 2.70 -6.30
N TRP A 161 7.95 2.11 -5.39
CA TRP A 161 9.13 1.32 -5.77
C TRP A 161 8.70 -0.07 -6.24
N VAL A 162 9.28 -0.51 -7.35
CA VAL A 162 9.00 -1.82 -7.98
C VAL A 162 10.31 -2.42 -8.50
N GLY A 163 10.34 -3.74 -8.72
CA GLY A 163 11.50 -4.46 -9.25
C GLY A 163 11.99 -5.54 -8.30
N SER A 164 13.28 -5.52 -7.96
CA SER A 164 13.91 -6.46 -7.03
C SER A 164 14.85 -5.70 -6.09
N SER A 165 15.26 -6.32 -4.97
CA SER A 165 16.17 -5.71 -4.00
C SER A 165 17.49 -5.21 -4.61
N ASN A 166 17.96 -5.84 -5.70
CA ASN A 166 19.20 -5.46 -6.39
C ASN A 166 19.00 -4.56 -7.62
N SER A 167 17.77 -4.45 -8.13
CA SER A 167 17.43 -3.63 -9.30
C SER A 167 15.99 -3.17 -9.18
N HIS A 168 15.82 -1.98 -8.61
CA HIS A 168 14.53 -1.37 -8.34
C HIS A 168 14.44 0.04 -8.90
N ARG A 169 13.23 0.46 -9.26
CA ARG A 169 12.94 1.81 -9.73
C ARG A 169 11.66 2.33 -9.13
N GLY A 170 11.59 3.65 -8.95
CA GLY A 170 10.35 4.31 -8.56
C GLY A 170 9.47 4.56 -9.76
N ARG A 171 8.28 3.95 -9.79
CA ARG A 171 7.21 4.21 -10.74
C ARG A 171 6.42 5.44 -10.26
N PRO A 172 6.30 6.52 -11.07
CA PRO A 172 5.40 7.62 -10.74
C PRO A 172 3.96 7.14 -10.60
N TRP A 173 3.21 7.75 -9.68
CA TRP A 173 1.79 7.46 -9.47
C TRP A 173 1.02 8.76 -9.23
N ASN A 174 -0.08 8.98 -9.95
CA ASN A 174 -1.00 10.09 -9.67
C ASN A 174 -2.02 9.65 -8.61
N PHE A 175 -1.88 10.13 -7.37
CA PHE A 175 -2.88 9.89 -6.34
C PHE A 175 -4.15 10.69 -6.61
N GLY A 176 -4.01 11.97 -7.00
CA GLY A 176 -5.13 12.85 -7.39
C GLY A 176 -6.25 12.96 -6.36
N GLN A 177 -5.94 12.90 -5.07
CA GLN A 177 -6.95 12.80 -4.00
C GLN A 177 -7.91 14.00 -3.92
N PHE A 178 -7.58 15.11 -4.59
CA PHE A 178 -8.43 16.29 -4.64
C PHE A 178 -9.38 16.30 -5.84
N ASP A 179 -9.19 15.41 -6.81
CA ASP A 179 -10.13 15.25 -7.92
C ASP A 179 -11.46 14.69 -7.38
N LYS A 180 -12.58 15.22 -7.90
CA LYS A 180 -13.96 14.92 -7.46
C LYS A 180 -14.24 13.45 -7.09
N PRO A 181 -13.95 12.44 -7.94
CA PRO A 181 -14.32 11.05 -7.65
C PRO A 181 -13.61 10.47 -6.41
N CYS A 182 -12.50 11.05 -5.96
CA CYS A 182 -11.68 10.45 -4.91
C CYS A 182 -12.31 10.59 -3.52
N LEU A 183 -12.73 11.80 -3.13
CA LEU A 183 -13.41 12.01 -1.86
C LEU A 183 -14.79 11.35 -1.85
N GLU A 184 -15.54 11.46 -2.95
CA GLU A 184 -16.84 10.81 -3.11
C GLU A 184 -16.74 9.29 -2.96
N ALA A 185 -15.76 8.65 -3.60
CA ALA A 185 -15.52 7.23 -3.46
C ALA A 185 -15.15 6.86 -2.01
N ALA A 186 -14.28 7.62 -1.35
CA ALA A 186 -13.90 7.34 0.03
C ALA A 186 -15.11 7.35 0.97
N LEU A 187 -15.96 8.38 0.87
CA LEU A 187 -17.19 8.49 1.67
C LEU A 187 -18.21 7.39 1.32
N PHE A 188 -18.39 7.11 0.03
CA PHE A 188 -19.27 6.04 -0.45
C PHE A 188 -18.86 4.66 0.06
N LEU A 189 -17.57 4.35 0.10
CA LEU A 189 -17.07 3.07 0.62
C LEU A 189 -17.35 2.90 2.12
N LEU A 190 -17.29 3.98 2.91
CA LEU A 190 -17.69 3.94 4.32
C LEU A 190 -19.19 3.68 4.50
N ASP A 191 -20.02 4.20 3.60
CA ASP A 191 -21.46 3.91 3.54
C ASP A 191 -21.76 2.48 3.11
N ARG A 192 -21.05 2.01 2.10
CA ARG A 192 -21.21 0.66 1.55
C ARG A 192 -20.79 -0.42 2.55
N ALA A 193 -19.72 -0.19 3.31
CA ALA A 193 -19.28 -1.09 4.37
C ALA A 193 -20.22 -1.12 5.59
N GLU A 194 -21.30 -0.35 5.58
CA GLU A 194 -22.26 -0.21 6.68
C GLU A 194 -21.58 0.11 8.03
N LEU A 195 -20.48 0.87 7.98
CA LEU A 195 -19.69 1.18 9.15
C LEU A 195 -20.55 1.99 10.14
N LYS A 196 -20.78 1.45 11.34
CA LYS A 196 -21.61 2.07 12.38
C LYS A 196 -21.03 3.42 12.81
N GLU A 197 -21.90 4.28 13.35
CA GLU A 197 -21.61 5.67 13.71
C GLU A 197 -20.35 5.80 14.60
N GLY A 198 -20.22 4.97 15.63
CA GLY A 198 -19.04 4.97 16.50
C GLY A 198 -17.74 4.60 15.77
N ALA A 199 -17.79 3.63 14.86
CA ALA A 199 -16.62 3.20 14.11
C ALA A 199 -16.16 4.26 13.09
N ARG A 200 -17.07 5.10 12.58
CA ARG A 200 -16.73 6.23 11.69
C ARG A 200 -16.03 7.40 12.38
N ARG A 201 -15.93 7.41 13.71
CA ARG A 201 -15.10 8.38 14.45
C ARG A 201 -13.65 7.91 14.59
N SER A 202 -13.44 6.59 14.50
CA SER A 202 -12.16 5.94 14.74
C SER A 202 -11.37 5.83 13.44
N VAL A 203 -10.19 6.44 13.42
CA VAL A 203 -9.23 6.26 12.33
C VAL A 203 -8.82 4.79 12.16
N ILE A 204 -8.74 4.03 13.26
CA ILE A 204 -8.40 2.60 13.24
C ILE A 204 -9.44 1.82 12.43
N SER A 205 -10.73 2.04 12.73
CA SER A 205 -11.83 1.37 12.03
C SER A 205 -11.91 1.79 10.57
N ILE A 206 -11.75 3.09 10.26
CA ILE A 206 -11.76 3.59 8.88
C ILE A 206 -10.62 2.99 8.06
N VAL A 207 -9.39 2.97 8.57
CA VAL A 207 -8.24 2.38 7.87
C VAL A 207 -8.48 0.89 7.60
N ARG A 208 -8.92 0.14 8.62
CA ARG A 208 -9.23 -1.30 8.49
C ARG A 208 -10.41 -1.59 7.55
N THR A 209 -11.37 -0.68 7.45
CA THR A 209 -12.48 -0.77 6.49
C THR A 209 -12.00 -0.47 5.07
N ILE A 210 -11.19 0.57 4.87
CA ILE A 210 -10.67 0.93 3.55
C ILE A 210 -9.74 -0.16 3.00
N SER A 211 -8.94 -0.82 3.85
CA SER A 211 -8.13 -1.96 3.41
C SER A 211 -8.97 -3.11 2.86
N ALA A 212 -10.15 -3.36 3.44
CA ALA A 212 -11.11 -4.35 2.93
C ALA A 212 -11.82 -3.87 1.65
N GLN A 213 -12.34 -2.63 1.69
CA GLN A 213 -13.15 -2.06 0.61
C GLN A 213 -12.36 -1.72 -0.65
N ALA A 214 -11.03 -1.60 -0.57
CA ALA A 214 -10.19 -1.40 -1.74
C ALA A 214 -10.07 -2.66 -2.62
N ASN A 215 -10.31 -3.87 -2.06
CA ASN A 215 -10.32 -5.11 -2.82
C ASN A 215 -11.73 -5.69 -2.99
N SER A 216 -11.91 -6.52 -4.01
CA SER A 216 -13.23 -7.02 -4.40
C SER A 216 -13.60 -8.40 -3.86
N CYS A 217 -12.80 -8.99 -2.96
CA CYS A 217 -12.94 -10.39 -2.58
C CYS A 217 -14.26 -10.72 -1.87
N ASP A 218 -14.69 -9.85 -0.94
CA ASP A 218 -15.86 -10.11 -0.09
C ASP A 218 -17.03 -9.17 -0.45
N ASP A 219 -16.82 -7.86 -0.25
CA ASP A 219 -17.88 -6.84 -0.35
C ASP A 219 -18.02 -6.21 -1.76
N TYR A 220 -17.40 -6.83 -2.77
CA TYR A 220 -17.30 -6.29 -4.13
C TYR A 220 -16.73 -4.85 -4.16
N GLY A 221 -15.66 -4.60 -3.39
CA GLY A 221 -14.96 -3.32 -3.31
C GLY A 221 -14.29 -2.87 -4.62
N VAL A 222 -13.36 -1.92 -4.54
CA VAL A 222 -12.92 -1.11 -5.69
C VAL A 222 -12.23 -1.94 -6.78
N LEU A 223 -11.24 -2.75 -6.44
CA LEU A 223 -10.36 -3.41 -7.42
C LEU A 223 -10.42 -4.92 -7.36
N GLU A 224 -10.50 -5.55 -8.53
CA GLU A 224 -10.32 -6.99 -8.69
C GLU A 224 -8.84 -7.32 -8.94
N GLY A 225 -8.25 -8.13 -8.07
CA GLY A 225 -6.85 -8.54 -8.16
C GLY A 225 -6.62 -9.63 -9.20
N ARG A 226 -5.52 -9.57 -9.97
CA ARG A 226 -5.16 -10.65 -10.91
C ARG A 226 -3.65 -10.78 -11.13
N TRP A 227 -3.16 -12.01 -11.03
CA TRP A 227 -1.74 -12.39 -11.16
C TRP A 227 -1.49 -13.49 -12.19
N SER A 228 -2.22 -13.48 -13.31
CA SER A 228 -2.09 -14.47 -14.38
C SER A 228 -1.22 -13.99 -15.54
N SER A 229 -0.81 -14.91 -16.42
CA SER A 229 -0.16 -14.60 -17.70
C SER A 229 -1.13 -14.02 -18.73
N GLU A 230 -2.43 -14.32 -18.59
CA GLU A 230 -3.47 -13.97 -19.55
C GLU A 230 -4.52 -13.04 -18.93
N TYR A 231 -4.86 -11.99 -19.67
CA TYR A 231 -5.85 -10.99 -19.29
C TYR A 231 -6.92 -10.91 -20.39
N PRO A 232 -8.22 -10.80 -20.04
CA PRO A 232 -9.29 -10.55 -21.00
C PRO A 232 -9.01 -9.33 -21.88
N SER A 233 -9.50 -9.34 -23.11
CA SER A 233 -9.26 -8.24 -24.07
C SER A 233 -9.93 -6.92 -23.67
N ASN A 234 -10.98 -6.98 -22.85
CA ASN A 234 -11.79 -5.84 -22.40
C ASN A 234 -11.45 -5.39 -20.97
N CYS A 235 -10.17 -5.45 -20.56
CA CYS A 235 -9.74 -4.98 -19.24
C CYS A 235 -8.47 -4.13 -19.30
N THR A 236 -8.25 -3.35 -18.25
CA THR A 236 -6.99 -2.63 -18.05
C THR A 236 -6.01 -3.51 -17.31
N LYS A 237 -4.84 -3.73 -17.91
CA LYS A 237 -3.78 -4.54 -17.30
C LYS A 237 -3.19 -3.78 -16.10
N PRO A 238 -2.84 -4.44 -14.99
CA PRO A 238 -2.37 -3.74 -13.78
C PRO A 238 -1.19 -2.79 -13.99
N TRP A 239 -0.29 -3.10 -14.93
CA TRP A 239 0.87 -2.26 -15.26
C TRP A 239 0.57 -1.12 -16.22
N ALA A 240 -0.66 -0.98 -16.73
CA ALA A 240 -1.08 0.15 -17.55
C ALA A 240 -1.54 1.34 -16.69
N TRP A 241 -2.04 1.11 -15.47
CA TRP A 241 -2.45 2.18 -14.57
C TRP A 241 -1.30 3.10 -14.18
N SER A 242 -1.52 4.41 -14.27
CA SER A 242 -0.59 5.46 -13.84
C SER A 242 -1.08 6.29 -12.66
N GLY A 243 -2.33 6.07 -12.23
CA GLY A 243 -2.95 6.80 -11.13
C GLY A 243 -4.20 6.12 -10.60
N SER A 244 -4.74 6.70 -9.53
CA SER A 244 -5.94 6.21 -8.83
C SER A 244 -7.23 6.83 -9.35
N VAL A 245 -7.17 8.02 -9.95
CA VAL A 245 -8.35 8.83 -10.31
C VAL A 245 -9.27 8.09 -11.28
N SER A 246 -8.72 7.59 -12.39
CA SER A 246 -9.50 6.88 -13.40
C SER A 246 -10.11 5.56 -12.89
N ILE A 247 -9.42 4.89 -11.96
CA ILE A 247 -9.94 3.69 -11.28
C ILE A 247 -11.15 4.06 -10.43
N LEU A 248 -11.04 5.10 -9.59
CA LEU A 248 -12.13 5.52 -8.71
C LEU A 248 -13.31 6.11 -9.49
N GLU A 249 -13.06 6.85 -10.56
CA GLU A 249 -14.10 7.34 -11.47
C GLU A 249 -14.86 6.18 -12.13
N GLU A 250 -14.16 5.17 -12.65
CA GLU A 250 -14.79 3.98 -13.24
C GLU A 250 -15.62 3.22 -12.20
N PHE A 251 -15.08 3.03 -11.00
CA PHE A 251 -15.79 2.37 -9.90
C PHE A 251 -17.07 3.11 -9.53
N MET A 252 -17.00 4.42 -9.32
CA MET A 252 -18.16 5.25 -8.95
C MET A 252 -19.22 5.29 -10.07
N LYS A 253 -18.78 5.32 -11.33
CA LYS A 253 -19.69 5.33 -12.48
C LYS A 253 -20.42 4.01 -12.69
N THR A 254 -19.74 2.89 -12.46
CA THR A 254 -20.28 1.54 -12.77
C THR A 254 -20.88 0.83 -11.56
N GLY A 255 -20.49 1.22 -10.35
CA GLY A 255 -20.81 0.53 -9.10
C GLY A 255 -20.19 -0.87 -8.98
N LYS A 256 -19.22 -1.22 -9.85
CA LYS A 256 -18.64 -2.57 -9.96
C LYS A 256 -17.13 -2.54 -9.76
N PRO A 257 -16.53 -3.65 -9.28
CA PRO A 257 -15.07 -3.77 -9.19
C PRO A 257 -14.37 -3.51 -10.53
N VAL A 258 -13.32 -2.70 -10.47
CA VAL A 258 -12.48 -2.32 -11.62
C VAL A 258 -11.43 -3.40 -11.88
N LYS A 259 -11.25 -3.74 -13.15
CA LYS A 259 -10.42 -4.85 -13.62
C LYS A 259 -9.19 -4.34 -14.36
N TYR A 260 -7.96 -4.59 -13.92
CA TYR A 260 -7.51 -5.34 -12.73
C TYR A 260 -6.40 -4.58 -11.98
N GLY A 261 -6.22 -4.95 -10.71
CA GLY A 261 -5.17 -4.45 -9.83
C GLY A 261 -4.11 -5.50 -9.44
N GLN A 262 -2.97 -5.01 -8.98
CA GLN A 262 -1.88 -5.73 -8.32
C GLN A 262 -1.42 -4.87 -7.12
N CYS A 263 -0.52 -5.35 -6.25
CA CYS A 263 -0.27 -4.72 -4.94
C CYS A 263 0.02 -3.21 -4.99
N TRP A 264 0.84 -2.75 -5.94
CA TRP A 264 1.11 -1.31 -6.09
C TRP A 264 -0.12 -0.49 -6.53
N VAL A 265 -1.05 -1.10 -7.27
CA VAL A 265 -2.31 -0.47 -7.69
C VAL A 265 -3.23 -0.34 -6.48
N PHE A 266 -3.35 -1.40 -5.67
CA PHE A 266 -4.08 -1.36 -4.39
C PHE A 266 -3.50 -0.28 -3.48
N SER A 267 -2.18 -0.27 -3.29
CA SER A 267 -1.50 0.74 -2.46
C SER A 267 -1.70 2.17 -2.99
N GLY A 268 -1.70 2.35 -4.31
CA GLY A 268 -2.02 3.60 -4.97
C GLY A 268 -3.41 4.11 -4.61
N VAL A 269 -4.43 3.26 -4.80
CA VAL A 269 -5.84 3.58 -4.50
C VAL A 269 -6.06 3.84 -3.02
N VAL A 270 -5.52 3.01 -2.13
CA VAL A 270 -5.65 3.19 -0.67
C VAL A 270 -5.01 4.50 -0.22
N THR A 271 -3.83 4.86 -0.75
CA THR A 271 -3.20 6.15 -0.44
C THR A 271 -4.11 7.31 -0.84
N THR A 272 -4.71 7.25 -2.03
CA THR A 272 -5.68 8.26 -2.50
C THR A 272 -6.88 8.37 -1.57
N LEU A 273 -7.55 7.26 -1.25
CA LEU A 273 -8.75 7.24 -0.41
C LEU A 273 -8.48 7.80 0.99
N LEU A 274 -7.39 7.39 1.63
CA LEU A 274 -7.06 7.82 2.99
C LEU A 274 -6.57 9.27 3.03
N ARG A 275 -5.78 9.73 2.03
CA ARG A 275 -5.40 11.15 1.91
C ARG A 275 -6.62 12.04 1.65
N ALA A 276 -7.57 11.60 0.83
CA ALA A 276 -8.82 12.32 0.59
C ALA A 276 -9.60 12.53 1.90
N LEU A 277 -9.62 11.52 2.79
CA LEU A 277 -10.20 11.60 4.14
C LEU A 277 -9.35 12.38 5.15
N GLY A 278 -8.19 12.92 4.76
CA GLY A 278 -7.31 13.68 5.64
C GLY A 278 -6.40 12.85 6.54
N ILE A 279 -6.25 11.55 6.28
CA ILE A 279 -5.37 10.66 7.05
C ILE A 279 -3.98 10.65 6.39
N PRO A 280 -2.91 11.13 7.05
CA PRO A 280 -1.57 11.12 6.46
C PRO A 280 -1.14 9.69 6.14
N THR A 281 -0.87 9.41 4.87
CA THR A 281 -0.68 8.03 4.37
C THR A 281 0.43 7.98 3.31
N ARG A 282 1.23 6.91 3.29
CA ARG A 282 2.27 6.68 2.28
C ARG A 282 2.29 5.23 1.79
N SER A 283 2.65 5.03 0.53
CA SER A 283 2.98 3.69 0.00
C SER A 283 4.36 3.23 0.50
N VAL A 284 4.47 1.95 0.80
CA VAL A 284 5.70 1.29 1.23
C VAL A 284 5.92 0.04 0.40
N THR A 285 7.14 -0.12 -0.11
CA THR A 285 7.56 -1.30 -0.85
C THR A 285 8.52 -2.12 0.00
N ASN A 286 8.25 -3.40 0.16
CA ASN A 286 9.16 -4.39 0.71
C ASN A 286 9.71 -5.27 -0.41
N PHE A 287 11.03 -5.41 -0.52
CA PHE A 287 11.64 -6.32 -1.49
C PHE A 287 11.94 -7.67 -0.86
N ASP A 288 11.86 -8.74 -1.65
CA ASP A 288 11.92 -10.10 -1.14
C ASP A 288 10.89 -10.32 -0.01
N SER A 289 9.64 -9.90 -0.28
CA SER A 289 8.54 -9.96 0.68
C SER A 289 8.01 -11.37 0.77
N ALA A 290 8.06 -11.93 1.97
CA ALA A 290 7.50 -13.23 2.25
C ALA A 290 5.96 -13.18 2.24
N HIS A 291 5.33 -14.29 1.86
CA HIS A 291 3.90 -14.53 2.07
C HIS A 291 3.78 -15.85 2.86
N ASP A 292 3.69 -15.72 4.17
CA ASP A 292 3.54 -16.82 5.14
C ASP A 292 2.06 -17.22 5.23
N THR A 293 1.73 -18.43 4.78
CA THR A 293 0.35 -18.91 4.67
C THR A 293 -0.09 -19.78 5.85
N ASP A 294 0.84 -20.20 6.72
CA ASP A 294 0.57 -21.13 7.82
C ASP A 294 0.91 -20.56 9.20
N CYS A 295 1.16 -19.25 9.27
CA CYS A 295 1.53 -18.52 10.49
C CYS A 295 2.74 -19.16 11.20
N SER A 296 3.67 -19.74 10.44
CA SER A 296 4.85 -20.40 11.00
C SER A 296 5.96 -19.43 11.35
N THR A 297 5.91 -18.18 10.86
CA THR A 297 6.97 -17.17 10.97
C THR A 297 8.27 -17.55 10.23
N THR A 298 8.19 -18.62 9.44
CA THR A 298 9.27 -19.18 8.61
C THR A 298 8.77 -19.34 7.19
N ILE A 299 9.70 -19.36 6.22
CA ILE A 299 9.36 -19.40 4.79
C ILE A 299 9.98 -20.62 4.14
N ASP A 300 9.17 -21.54 3.65
CA ASP A 300 9.67 -22.83 3.19
C ASP A 300 10.05 -22.83 1.71
N SER A 301 11.15 -23.53 1.42
CA SER A 301 11.54 -23.87 0.06
C SER A 301 12.01 -25.30 -0.05
N HIS A 302 11.45 -26.04 -0.99
CA HIS A 302 11.56 -27.49 -1.12
C HIS A 302 12.33 -27.86 -2.39
N VAL A 303 13.21 -28.83 -2.24
CA VAL A 303 13.91 -29.49 -3.35
C VAL A 303 13.80 -31.00 -3.21
N ASP A 304 13.77 -31.71 -4.34
CA ASP A 304 13.90 -33.17 -4.34
C ASP A 304 15.36 -33.62 -4.15
N GLU A 305 15.60 -34.93 -4.16
CA GLU A 305 16.92 -35.51 -3.96
C GLU A 305 17.93 -35.17 -5.07
N ASP A 306 17.44 -34.83 -6.26
CA ASP A 306 18.24 -34.40 -7.42
C ASP A 306 18.47 -32.87 -7.44
N GLY A 307 17.97 -32.15 -6.44
CA GLY A 307 18.04 -30.70 -6.36
C GLY A 307 17.09 -29.98 -7.33
N LYS A 308 16.05 -30.65 -7.81
CA LYS A 308 14.98 -30.01 -8.57
C LYS A 308 14.06 -29.26 -7.59
N PRO A 309 13.69 -28.00 -7.87
CA PRO A 309 12.70 -27.28 -7.08
C PRO A 309 11.34 -27.99 -7.09
N LEU A 310 10.67 -28.01 -5.95
CA LEU A 310 9.30 -28.50 -5.77
C LEU A 310 8.38 -27.33 -5.44
N ASP A 311 8.20 -26.44 -6.42
CA ASP A 311 7.54 -25.14 -6.23
C ASP A 311 6.10 -25.23 -5.71
N ASP A 312 5.40 -26.36 -5.93
CA ASP A 312 4.04 -26.60 -5.42
C ASP A 312 3.98 -26.76 -3.89
N LEU A 313 5.13 -26.93 -3.23
CA LEU A 313 5.25 -27.03 -1.76
C LEU A 313 5.84 -25.75 -1.14
N ASP A 314 6.32 -24.81 -1.94
CA ASP A 314 7.01 -23.61 -1.46
C ASP A 314 6.05 -22.53 -0.98
N ASP A 315 6.44 -21.83 0.08
CA ASP A 315 5.86 -20.52 0.37
C ASP A 315 6.27 -19.51 -0.72
N SER A 316 5.38 -18.57 -1.00
CA SER A 316 5.64 -17.56 -2.02
C SER A 316 6.51 -16.44 -1.46
N VAL A 317 7.54 -16.06 -2.20
CA VAL A 317 8.35 -14.87 -1.90
C VAL A 317 8.32 -13.94 -3.09
N TRP A 318 7.67 -12.81 -2.89
CA TRP A 318 7.47 -11.79 -3.89
C TRP A 318 8.76 -11.00 -4.06
N ASN A 319 9.18 -10.75 -5.30
CA ASN A 319 10.32 -9.89 -5.60
C ASN A 319 10.17 -8.53 -4.91
N PHE A 320 8.93 -8.03 -4.91
CA PHE A 320 8.50 -6.92 -4.09
C PHE A 320 7.01 -7.05 -3.78
N HIS A 321 6.61 -6.50 -2.65
CA HIS A 321 5.23 -6.28 -2.26
C HIS A 321 5.04 -4.83 -1.84
N VAL A 322 3.85 -4.27 -2.04
CA VAL A 322 3.55 -2.87 -1.73
C VAL A 322 2.29 -2.79 -0.88
N TRP A 323 2.42 -2.14 0.27
CA TRP A 323 1.32 -1.84 1.19
C TRP A 323 1.31 -0.35 1.55
N ASN A 324 0.58 0.03 2.59
CA ASN A 324 0.43 1.39 3.05
C ASN A 324 0.81 1.56 4.52
N GLU A 325 1.32 2.74 4.85
CA GLU A 325 1.39 3.19 6.23
C GLU A 325 0.53 4.43 6.43
N SER A 326 -0.24 4.48 7.51
CA SER A 326 -0.99 5.66 7.92
C SER A 326 -0.55 6.13 9.30
N TRP A 327 -0.50 7.45 9.50
CA TRP A 327 -0.05 8.08 10.74
C TRP A 327 -1.23 8.41 11.64
N PHE A 328 -1.27 7.79 12.83
CA PHE A 328 -2.26 8.14 13.85
C PHE A 328 -1.90 7.57 15.24
N ARG A 329 -2.60 8.06 16.27
CA ARG A 329 -2.53 7.56 17.65
C ARG A 329 -3.30 6.25 17.83
N ARG A 330 -2.76 5.32 18.62
CA ARG A 330 -3.34 4.01 18.95
C ARG A 330 -3.95 4.02 20.33
N ARG A 331 -5.08 4.72 20.49
CA ARG A 331 -5.81 4.83 21.77
C ARG A 331 -6.33 3.48 22.30
N ASP A 332 -6.36 2.45 21.45
CA ASP A 332 -6.70 1.07 21.80
C ASP A 332 -5.53 0.25 22.37
N LEU A 333 -4.29 0.77 22.30
CA LEU A 333 -3.07 0.12 22.75
C LEU A 333 -2.41 0.90 23.91
N PRO A 334 -1.48 0.27 24.66
CA PRO A 334 -0.64 0.99 25.63
C PRO A 334 0.21 2.09 24.97
N ASP A 335 0.73 3.01 25.78
CA ASP A 335 1.57 4.10 25.29
C ASP A 335 2.78 3.61 24.47
N GLY A 336 3.06 4.33 23.38
CA GLY A 336 4.24 4.14 22.56
C GLY A 336 4.03 3.32 21.28
N TYR A 337 2.79 3.03 20.88
CA TYR A 337 2.45 2.44 19.56
C TYR A 337 1.83 3.42 18.57
N ASP A 338 1.80 4.72 18.91
CA ASP A 338 1.42 5.80 18.02
C ASP A 338 2.38 5.93 16.81
N GLY A 339 1.93 6.66 15.80
CA GLY A 339 2.73 7.00 14.63
C GLY A 339 2.33 6.16 13.43
N TRP A 340 3.31 5.69 12.66
CA TRP A 340 3.07 4.90 11.46
C TRP A 340 2.51 3.51 11.76
N GLN A 341 1.41 3.18 11.10
CA GLN A 341 0.73 1.89 11.19
C GLN A 341 0.67 1.24 9.80
N ALA A 342 1.24 0.05 9.64
CA ALA A 342 1.21 -0.71 8.40
C ALA A 342 -0.17 -1.37 8.20
N HIS A 343 -0.70 -1.29 6.99
CA HIS A 343 -1.94 -1.95 6.58
C HIS A 343 -1.89 -2.25 5.09
N ASP A 344 -2.60 -3.28 4.66
CA ASP A 344 -2.54 -3.80 3.30
C ASP A 344 -3.94 -4.16 2.79
N ALA A 345 -4.24 -3.69 1.58
CA ALA A 345 -5.47 -3.98 0.86
C ALA A 345 -5.31 -5.09 -0.18
N THR A 346 -4.08 -5.53 -0.44
CA THR A 346 -3.83 -6.66 -1.33
C THR A 346 -4.41 -7.92 -0.68
N PRO A 347 -5.34 -8.63 -1.33
CA PRO A 347 -5.96 -9.80 -0.74
C PRO A 347 -4.96 -10.96 -0.69
N GLN A 348 -4.37 -11.15 0.49
CA GLN A 348 -3.37 -12.18 0.79
C GLN A 348 -3.95 -13.15 1.82
N GLU A 349 -4.12 -12.68 3.06
CA GLU A 349 -4.64 -13.44 4.18
C GLU A 349 -5.96 -12.86 4.72
N VAL A 350 -6.78 -13.76 5.26
CA VAL A 350 -8.08 -13.42 5.84
C VAL A 350 -7.90 -13.02 7.31
N SER A 351 -8.41 -11.86 7.70
CA SER A 351 -8.40 -11.35 9.07
C SER A 351 -9.82 -11.12 9.59
N ASP A 352 -10.22 -11.87 10.62
CA ASP A 352 -11.60 -11.97 11.12
C ASP A 352 -12.63 -12.32 10.03
N SER A 353 -12.30 -13.31 9.19
CA SER A 353 -13.14 -13.76 8.07
C SER A 353 -13.35 -12.74 6.94
N VAL A 354 -12.54 -11.67 6.88
CA VAL A 354 -12.55 -10.66 5.81
C VAL A 354 -11.15 -10.50 5.21
N MET A 355 -11.04 -10.33 3.89
CA MET A 355 -9.78 -10.01 3.20
C MET A 355 -9.33 -8.58 3.49
N ARG A 356 -8.56 -8.42 4.58
CA ARG A 356 -8.05 -7.14 5.08
C ARG A 356 -6.81 -7.37 5.94
N CYS A 357 -5.96 -6.37 6.07
CA CYS A 357 -4.77 -6.46 6.92
C CYS A 357 -4.45 -5.12 7.60
N GLY A 358 -4.14 -5.17 8.89
CA GLY A 358 -3.76 -4.03 9.71
C GLY A 358 -4.96 -3.23 10.27
N PRO A 359 -4.71 -2.11 10.96
CA PRO A 359 -3.42 -1.44 11.11
C PRO A 359 -2.51 -2.05 12.20
N ALA A 360 -1.26 -2.36 11.83
CA ALA A 360 -0.20 -2.86 12.69
C ALA A 360 0.82 -1.76 13.04
N PRO A 361 1.12 -1.50 14.33
CA PRO A 361 2.14 -0.52 14.68
C PRO A 361 3.53 -0.95 14.20
N LEU A 362 4.28 -0.04 13.56
CA LEU A 362 5.66 -0.34 13.11
C LEU A 362 6.55 -0.79 14.27
N LYS A 363 6.38 -0.18 15.46
CA LYS A 363 7.10 -0.61 16.67
C LYS A 363 6.74 -2.03 17.10
N ALA A 364 5.47 -2.42 16.99
CA ALA A 364 5.05 -3.78 17.34
C ALA A 364 5.66 -4.81 16.39
N ILE A 365 5.74 -4.49 15.09
CA ILE A 365 6.44 -5.32 14.11
C ILE A 365 7.94 -5.40 14.46
N ARG A 366 8.60 -4.25 14.67
CA ARG A 366 10.04 -4.20 14.95
C ARG A 366 10.48 -4.96 16.20
N GLU A 367 9.70 -4.84 17.27
CA GLU A 367 10.01 -5.45 18.57
C GLU A 367 9.38 -6.85 18.72
N GLY A 368 8.63 -7.34 17.71
CA GLY A 368 8.01 -8.67 17.71
C GLY A 368 6.84 -8.81 18.67
N HIS A 369 6.10 -7.73 18.97
CA HIS A 369 4.90 -7.75 19.81
C HIS A 369 3.68 -8.27 19.03
N VAL A 370 3.80 -9.49 18.50
CA VAL A 370 2.85 -10.14 17.58
C VAL A 370 1.49 -10.47 18.19
N TYR A 371 1.34 -10.36 19.50
CA TYR A 371 0.07 -10.52 20.22
C TYR A 371 -0.82 -9.27 20.19
N LEU A 372 -0.33 -8.15 19.62
CA LEU A 372 -1.10 -6.92 19.49
C LEU A 372 -1.90 -6.89 18.19
N ASN A 373 -3.05 -6.23 18.26
CA ASN A 373 -3.88 -6.00 17.08
C ASN A 373 -3.30 -4.89 16.19
N TYR A 374 -3.46 -4.93 14.88
CA TYR A 374 -4.07 -6.00 14.08
C TYR A 374 -3.01 -6.63 13.17
N ASP A 375 -3.10 -7.94 12.93
CA ASP A 375 -2.33 -8.65 11.89
C ASP A 375 -0.80 -8.50 11.98
N VAL A 376 -0.28 -8.15 13.17
CA VAL A 376 1.15 -8.00 13.45
C VAL A 376 1.94 -9.28 13.13
N PRO A 377 1.48 -10.52 13.45
CA PRO A 377 2.21 -11.73 13.09
C PRO A 377 2.43 -11.86 11.58
N PHE A 378 1.40 -11.59 10.78
CA PHE A 378 1.47 -11.68 9.32
C PHE A 378 2.49 -10.69 8.76
N ILE A 379 2.35 -9.40 9.07
CA ILE A 379 3.27 -8.36 8.57
C ILE A 379 4.69 -8.59 9.11
N PHE A 380 4.85 -9.13 10.31
CA PHE A 380 6.16 -9.54 10.83
C PHE A 380 6.82 -10.59 9.94
N SER A 381 6.10 -11.66 9.58
CA SER A 381 6.60 -12.71 8.68
C SER A 381 7.01 -12.14 7.33
N GLU A 382 6.26 -11.17 6.77
CA GLU A 382 6.57 -10.54 5.47
C GLU A 382 7.97 -9.89 5.43
N VAL A 383 8.49 -9.41 6.58
CA VAL A 383 9.75 -8.66 6.67
C VAL A 383 10.88 -9.38 7.43
N ASN A 384 10.56 -10.37 8.27
CA ASN A 384 11.53 -11.06 9.14
C ASN A 384 11.58 -12.58 8.95
N GLY A 385 10.72 -13.17 8.11
CA GLY A 385 10.65 -14.62 7.96
C GLY A 385 12.00 -15.24 7.57
N ASP A 386 12.51 -16.18 8.37
CA ASP A 386 13.71 -16.93 7.99
C ASP A 386 13.34 -18.00 6.96
N ARG A 387 14.12 -18.12 5.88
CA ARG A 387 13.86 -19.14 4.85
C ARG A 387 14.44 -20.49 5.24
N ILE A 388 13.59 -21.51 5.26
CA ILE A 388 13.91 -22.88 5.61
C ILE A 388 13.99 -23.70 4.32
N TYR A 389 15.14 -24.30 4.07
CA TYR A 389 15.33 -25.18 2.92
C TYR A 389 15.08 -26.63 3.32
N TRP A 390 14.09 -27.26 2.71
CA TRP A 390 13.70 -28.64 2.91
C TRP A 390 14.15 -29.50 1.74
N LYS A 391 14.70 -30.67 2.04
CA LYS A 391 14.85 -31.75 1.07
C LYS A 391 13.75 -32.77 1.26
N VAL A 392 13.06 -33.08 0.18
CA VAL A 392 11.99 -34.07 0.13
C VAL A 392 12.55 -35.36 -0.46
N LYS A 393 12.49 -36.44 0.32
CA LYS A 393 12.95 -37.77 -0.08
C LYS A 393 11.89 -38.50 -0.91
N GLU A 394 12.28 -39.60 -1.56
CA GLU A 394 11.34 -40.43 -2.33
C GLU A 394 10.17 -40.94 -1.49
N ASP A 395 10.41 -41.29 -0.22
CA ASP A 395 9.41 -41.72 0.76
C ASP A 395 8.51 -40.59 1.30
N LYS A 396 8.66 -39.38 0.76
CA LYS A 396 7.98 -38.13 1.15
C LYS A 396 8.37 -37.59 2.52
N SER A 397 9.32 -38.20 3.23
CA SER A 397 9.90 -37.59 4.42
C SER A 397 10.70 -36.34 4.06
N MET A 398 10.69 -35.36 4.96
CA MET A 398 11.34 -34.06 4.75
C MET A 398 12.44 -33.83 5.78
N GLU A 399 13.57 -33.28 5.32
CA GLU A 399 14.67 -32.87 6.20
C GLU A 399 15.07 -31.42 5.95
N VAL A 400 15.23 -30.64 7.04
CA VAL A 400 15.80 -29.30 6.95
C VAL A 400 17.27 -29.43 6.58
N CYS A 401 17.66 -28.80 5.47
CA CYS A 401 19.01 -28.81 4.93
C CYS A 401 19.77 -27.51 5.16
N ASN A 402 19.07 -26.38 5.27
CA ASN A 402 19.68 -25.08 5.52
C ASN A 402 18.64 -24.07 6.05
N VAL A 403 19.11 -23.03 6.73
CA VAL A 403 18.31 -21.88 7.17
C VAL A 403 19.01 -20.60 6.71
N ASP A 404 18.29 -19.75 5.97
CA ASP A 404 18.75 -18.43 5.55
C ASP A 404 17.97 -17.34 6.29
N SER A 405 18.67 -16.64 7.17
CA SER A 405 18.11 -15.58 8.03
C SER A 405 18.18 -14.17 7.43
N HIS A 406 18.66 -14.05 6.18
CA HIS A 406 18.94 -12.77 5.54
C HIS A 406 18.26 -12.68 4.16
N SER A 407 17.30 -13.57 3.87
CA SER A 407 16.67 -13.65 2.56
C SER A 407 15.46 -12.74 2.39
N ILE A 408 14.74 -12.43 3.47
CA ILE A 408 13.42 -11.79 3.43
C ILE A 408 13.49 -10.34 3.94
N GLY A 409 12.64 -9.48 3.39
CA GLY A 409 12.38 -8.17 3.95
C GLY A 409 13.48 -7.15 3.70
N LYS A 410 13.84 -6.91 2.45
CA LYS A 410 14.98 -6.07 2.07
C LYS A 410 14.55 -4.70 1.58
N CYS A 411 15.42 -3.72 1.82
CA CYS A 411 15.33 -2.38 1.25
C CYS A 411 13.91 -1.79 1.35
N ILE A 412 13.26 -1.91 2.51
CA ILE A 412 11.90 -1.42 2.69
C ILE A 412 11.90 0.08 2.40
N SER A 413 11.11 0.51 1.43
CA SER A 413 11.28 1.79 0.74
C SER A 413 10.00 2.57 0.66
N THR A 414 10.11 3.88 0.83
CA THR A 414 9.04 4.83 0.52
C THR A 414 9.61 6.01 -0.29
N LYS A 415 8.75 6.91 -0.77
CA LYS A 415 9.17 8.15 -1.41
C LYS A 415 9.73 9.10 -0.35
N ALA A 416 10.85 9.76 -0.64
CA ALA A 416 11.40 10.80 0.22
C ALA A 416 10.50 12.06 0.24
N ILE A 417 10.46 12.72 1.39
CA ILE A 417 9.70 13.95 1.58
C ILE A 417 10.18 15.03 0.61
N GLY A 418 9.26 15.59 -0.18
CA GLY A 418 9.56 16.69 -1.11
C GLY A 418 10.49 16.34 -2.28
N LYS A 419 10.89 15.06 -2.43
CA LYS A 419 11.84 14.60 -3.46
C LYS A 419 11.33 13.34 -4.16
N PRO A 420 11.73 13.09 -5.42
CA PRO A 420 11.40 11.84 -6.11
C PRO A 420 12.31 10.67 -5.70
N ASP A 421 13.22 10.87 -4.74
CA ASP A 421 14.21 9.89 -4.32
C ASP A 421 13.63 8.80 -3.42
N ARG A 422 14.40 7.72 -3.26
CA ARG A 422 14.10 6.61 -2.34
C ARG A 422 14.43 7.03 -0.92
N HIS A 423 13.56 6.71 0.02
CA HIS A 423 13.87 6.72 1.44
C HIS A 423 13.81 5.29 1.98
N ASP A 424 14.94 4.81 2.50
CA ASP A 424 15.04 3.49 3.13
C ASP A 424 14.53 3.55 4.57
N ILE A 425 13.51 2.75 4.86
CA ILE A 425 12.86 2.66 6.16
C ILE A 425 12.94 1.26 6.77
N THR A 426 13.86 0.41 6.28
CA THR A 426 14.03 -0.98 6.78
C THR A 426 14.23 -1.03 8.30
N HIS A 427 15.00 -0.08 8.83
CA HIS A 427 15.28 0.05 10.26
C HIS A 427 14.05 0.36 11.13
N LEU A 428 12.92 0.76 10.54
CA LEU A 428 11.66 0.97 11.26
C LEU A 428 10.88 -0.34 11.44
N TYR A 429 11.11 -1.34 10.59
CA TYR A 429 10.42 -2.64 10.61
C TYR A 429 11.21 -3.73 11.31
N LYS A 430 12.54 -3.65 11.28
CA LYS A 430 13.39 -4.67 11.90
C LYS A 430 14.74 -4.13 12.34
N HIS A 431 15.34 -4.84 13.29
CA HIS A 431 16.72 -4.61 13.67
C HIS A 431 17.68 -5.08 12.57
N ASN A 432 18.93 -4.60 12.62
CA ASN A 432 19.93 -5.01 11.64
C ASN A 432 20.20 -6.51 11.72
N GLU A 433 20.12 -7.19 10.57
CA GLU A 433 20.31 -8.64 10.46
C GLU A 433 21.65 -9.10 11.06
N GLY A 434 21.62 -10.22 11.78
CA GLY A 434 22.79 -10.81 12.42
C GLY A 434 23.19 -10.16 13.74
N ARG A 435 22.47 -9.13 14.21
CA ARG A 435 22.65 -8.57 15.56
C ARG A 435 21.90 -9.40 16.61
N ALA A 436 22.33 -9.29 17.85
CA ALA A 436 21.74 -10.05 18.96
C ALA A 436 20.30 -9.61 19.25
N GLU A 437 19.97 -8.34 19.06
CA GLU A 437 18.60 -7.80 19.17
C GLU A 437 17.67 -8.49 18.16
N GLU A 438 18.09 -8.49 16.90
CA GLU A 438 17.33 -9.02 15.77
C GLU A 438 17.00 -10.51 15.99
N ARG A 439 18.02 -11.33 16.30
CA ARG A 439 17.81 -12.75 16.59
C ARG A 439 16.99 -13.01 17.85
N ARG A 440 17.06 -12.14 18.87
CA ARG A 440 16.21 -12.24 20.07
C ARG A 440 14.74 -12.04 19.71
N VAL A 441 14.43 -11.06 18.87
CA VAL A 441 13.06 -10.78 18.42
C VAL A 441 12.51 -11.94 17.59
N VAL A 442 13.24 -12.43 16.59
CA VAL A 442 12.81 -13.59 15.77
C VAL A 442 12.60 -14.83 16.65
N SER A 443 13.54 -15.12 17.56
CA SER A 443 13.42 -16.25 18.48
C SER A 443 12.24 -16.11 19.46
N PHE A 444 11.86 -14.89 19.82
CA PHE A 444 10.69 -14.62 20.65
C PHE A 444 9.41 -14.87 19.86
N VAL A 445 9.31 -14.31 18.65
CA VAL A 445 8.14 -14.45 17.77
C VAL A 445 7.90 -15.89 17.37
N HIS A 446 8.95 -16.66 17.09
CA HIS A 446 8.84 -18.09 16.76
C HIS A 446 8.07 -18.92 17.81
N LYS A 447 8.08 -18.50 19.09
CA LYS A 447 7.32 -19.16 20.17
C LYS A 447 5.80 -19.05 20.01
N PHE A 448 5.35 -18.07 19.23
CA PHE A 448 3.95 -17.84 18.89
C PHE A 448 3.55 -18.49 17.55
N GLY A 449 4.53 -18.93 16.75
CA GLY A 449 4.27 -19.55 15.44
C GLY A 449 3.71 -20.96 15.55
N SER A 450 3.08 -21.42 14.47
CA SER A 450 2.49 -22.77 14.36
C SER A 450 3.54 -23.91 14.50
N ARG A 451 4.83 -23.59 14.33
CA ARG A 451 5.95 -24.55 14.31
C ARG A 451 6.92 -24.43 15.48
N LYS A 452 6.48 -23.81 16.59
CA LYS A 452 7.29 -23.59 17.80
C LYS A 452 7.96 -24.84 18.38
N ASP A 453 7.43 -26.03 18.11
CA ASP A 453 7.93 -27.31 18.62
C ASP A 453 8.98 -27.95 17.69
N LEU A 454 9.26 -27.35 16.53
CA LEU A 454 10.34 -27.79 15.65
C LEU A 454 11.65 -27.14 16.06
N ASP A 455 12.68 -27.95 16.33
CA ASP A 455 14.04 -27.51 16.66
C ASP A 455 14.80 -26.92 15.44
N ILE A 456 14.15 -26.10 14.61
CA ILE A 456 14.71 -25.52 13.36
C ILE A 456 16.03 -24.79 13.65
N TYR A 457 16.05 -23.97 14.69
CA TYR A 457 17.17 -23.10 15.03
C TYR A 457 18.28 -23.78 15.86
N ILE A 458 18.04 -24.99 16.37
CA ILE A 458 19.04 -25.75 17.15
C ILE A 458 19.88 -26.66 16.23
N ARG A 459 19.39 -26.93 15.01
CA ARG A 459 20.07 -27.77 14.01
C ARG A 459 21.45 -27.20 13.65
N LYS A 460 22.46 -28.08 13.69
CA LYS A 460 23.82 -27.78 13.23
C LYS A 460 24.01 -28.30 11.82
N PHE A 461 24.40 -27.42 10.92
CA PHE A 461 24.73 -27.76 9.53
C PHE A 461 26.25 -27.73 9.34
N ASN A 462 26.79 -28.68 8.55
CA ASN A 462 28.17 -28.62 8.08
C ASN A 462 28.35 -27.37 7.20
N LYS A 463 29.46 -26.62 7.39
CA LYS A 463 29.72 -25.34 6.69
C LYS A 463 31.12 -25.30 6.08
N ASP A 464 31.47 -26.37 5.37
CA ASP A 464 32.80 -26.55 4.77
C ASP A 464 32.94 -25.76 3.47
N ILE A 465 31.86 -25.65 2.70
CA ILE A 465 31.79 -24.86 1.46
C ILE A 465 30.96 -23.60 1.71
N LYS A 466 31.51 -22.45 1.30
CA LYS A 466 30.76 -21.18 1.23
C LYS A 466 30.35 -20.92 -0.21
N MET A 467 29.07 -20.67 -0.45
CA MET A 467 28.51 -20.38 -1.77
C MET A 467 28.05 -18.93 -1.89
N ASP A 468 28.51 -18.24 -2.92
CA ASP A 468 28.09 -16.90 -3.29
C ASP A 468 27.50 -16.90 -4.71
N LEU A 469 26.38 -16.20 -4.89
CA LEU A 469 25.63 -16.16 -6.14
C LEU A 469 25.62 -14.71 -6.61
N LYS A 470 26.19 -14.46 -7.78
CA LYS A 470 26.27 -13.13 -8.38
C LYS A 470 25.50 -13.08 -9.68
N ILE A 471 24.52 -12.18 -9.72
CA ILE A 471 23.64 -11.92 -10.86
C ILE A 471 23.91 -10.48 -11.31
N PRO A 472 24.52 -10.26 -12.49
CA PRO A 472 24.81 -8.91 -12.97
C PRO A 472 23.55 -8.22 -13.50
N GLU A 473 23.49 -6.90 -13.38
CA GLU A 473 22.48 -6.10 -14.06
C GLU A 473 22.63 -6.27 -15.58
N THR A 474 21.54 -6.65 -16.25
CA THR A 474 21.55 -6.97 -17.68
C THR A 474 20.35 -6.33 -18.36
N LEU A 475 20.61 -5.53 -19.40
CA LEU A 475 19.57 -4.92 -20.23
C LEU A 475 18.79 -6.01 -20.99
N LEU A 476 17.46 -5.88 -21.04
CA LEU A 476 16.60 -6.74 -21.83
C LEU A 476 17.08 -6.80 -23.30
N GLY A 477 17.31 -8.01 -23.81
CA GLY A 477 17.83 -8.26 -25.16
C GLY A 477 19.30 -8.71 -25.18
N ASN A 478 20.05 -8.51 -24.09
CA ASN A 478 21.45 -8.93 -23.98
C ASN A 478 21.60 -10.34 -23.35
N THR A 479 22.77 -10.95 -23.55
CA THR A 479 23.17 -12.18 -22.86
C THR A 479 23.45 -11.89 -21.37
N LEU A 480 22.89 -12.72 -20.49
CA LEU A 480 23.10 -12.71 -19.04
C LEU A 480 24.11 -13.79 -18.65
N GLU A 481 25.11 -13.45 -17.82
CA GLU A 481 26.07 -14.41 -17.24
C GLU A 481 25.92 -14.44 -15.72
N ILE A 482 25.27 -15.47 -15.18
CA ILE A 482 25.19 -15.70 -13.72
C ILE A 482 26.46 -16.43 -13.27
N SER A 483 27.01 -16.05 -12.12
CA SER A 483 28.19 -16.74 -11.56
C SER A 483 27.93 -17.28 -10.15
N VAL A 484 28.30 -18.54 -9.93
CA VAL A 484 28.22 -19.22 -8.64
C VAL A 484 29.64 -19.48 -8.15
N LYS A 485 30.06 -18.74 -7.14
CA LYS A 485 31.38 -18.88 -6.52
C LYS A 485 31.28 -19.80 -5.30
N MET A 486 32.06 -20.86 -5.29
CA MET A 486 32.14 -21.83 -4.19
C MET A 486 33.55 -21.84 -3.62
N LYS A 487 33.67 -21.64 -2.31
CA LYS A 487 34.96 -21.64 -1.59
C LYS A 487 35.01 -22.77 -0.58
N ASN A 488 35.95 -23.69 -0.76
CA ASN A 488 36.24 -24.77 0.19
C ASN A 488 37.08 -24.21 1.34
N THR A 489 36.53 -24.25 2.55
CA THR A 489 37.19 -23.78 3.78
C THR A 489 37.83 -24.91 4.56
N SER A 490 37.63 -26.17 4.17
CA SER A 490 38.23 -27.35 4.79
C SER A 490 39.65 -27.60 4.27
N ASN A 491 40.35 -28.54 4.91
CA ASN A 491 41.66 -29.02 4.50
C ASN A 491 41.61 -30.23 3.54
N VAL A 492 40.41 -30.65 3.12
CA VAL A 492 40.19 -31.84 2.29
C VAL A 492 39.41 -31.42 1.05
N SER A 493 39.68 -32.08 -0.09
CA SER A 493 38.90 -31.84 -1.31
C SER A 493 37.41 -32.12 -1.06
N ARG A 494 36.55 -31.43 -1.81
CA ARG A 494 35.10 -31.63 -1.78
C ARG A 494 34.60 -31.78 -3.20
N THR A 495 33.76 -32.79 -3.40
CA THR A 495 33.08 -33.04 -4.67
C THR A 495 31.72 -32.39 -4.60
N ILE A 496 31.49 -31.40 -5.44
CA ILE A 496 30.22 -30.71 -5.58
C ILE A 496 29.46 -31.33 -6.75
N ASP A 497 28.21 -31.69 -6.50
CA ASP A 497 27.27 -32.18 -7.50
C ASP A 497 25.92 -31.49 -7.32
N GLY A 498 25.11 -31.41 -8.37
CA GLY A 498 23.77 -30.83 -8.34
C GLY A 498 23.43 -30.05 -9.61
N ARG A 499 22.61 -29.01 -9.45
CA ARG A 499 22.00 -28.30 -10.59
C ARG A 499 21.86 -26.80 -10.35
N ILE A 500 22.03 -26.05 -11.44
CA ILE A 500 21.64 -24.64 -11.55
C ILE A 500 20.51 -24.54 -12.56
N SER A 501 19.40 -23.91 -12.18
CA SER A 501 18.23 -23.74 -13.04
C SER A 501 17.75 -22.30 -13.01
N VAL A 502 17.29 -21.80 -14.17
CA VAL A 502 16.67 -20.50 -14.29
C VAL A 502 15.31 -20.64 -14.95
N CYS A 503 14.31 -20.01 -14.36
CA CYS A 503 12.94 -19.94 -14.85
C CYS A 503 12.52 -18.47 -14.96
N SER A 504 11.63 -18.15 -15.89
CA SER A 504 10.83 -16.93 -15.74
C SER A 504 9.87 -17.11 -14.57
N CYS A 505 9.53 -16.03 -13.88
CA CYS A 505 8.58 -16.06 -12.75
C CYS A 505 7.76 -14.78 -12.71
N PHE A 506 6.52 -14.84 -12.23
CA PHE A 506 5.75 -13.65 -11.87
C PHE A 506 6.47 -12.86 -10.76
N TYR A 507 6.15 -11.57 -10.57
CA TYR A 507 6.80 -10.81 -9.49
C TYR A 507 6.47 -11.34 -8.10
N THR A 508 5.44 -12.18 -7.97
CA THR A 508 5.09 -12.92 -6.76
C THR A 508 6.04 -14.07 -6.44
N GLY A 509 7.05 -14.30 -7.29
CA GLY A 509 8.01 -15.38 -7.15
C GLY A 509 7.56 -16.71 -7.77
N ILE A 510 6.29 -16.82 -8.18
CA ILE A 510 5.74 -18.04 -8.79
C ILE A 510 6.42 -18.31 -10.14
N PRO A 511 7.10 -19.45 -10.30
CA PRO A 511 7.75 -19.82 -11.56
C PRO A 511 6.74 -20.06 -12.68
N ALA A 512 7.15 -19.73 -13.90
CA ALA A 512 6.33 -19.89 -15.10
C ALA A 512 6.99 -20.85 -16.11
N LYS A 513 7.98 -20.37 -16.87
CA LYS A 513 8.60 -21.18 -17.94
C LYS A 513 10.08 -21.41 -17.64
N LYS A 514 10.52 -22.67 -17.75
CA LYS A 514 11.94 -23.04 -17.64
C LYS A 514 12.75 -22.40 -18.77
N ILE A 515 13.71 -21.56 -18.41
CA ILE A 515 14.60 -20.88 -19.37
C ILE A 515 15.76 -21.81 -19.72
N LYS A 516 16.57 -22.18 -18.72
CA LYS A 516 17.76 -23.02 -18.88
C LYS A 516 18.05 -23.80 -17.60
N SER A 517 18.73 -24.94 -17.69
CA SER A 517 19.13 -25.73 -16.53
C SER A 517 20.28 -26.65 -16.89
N GLU A 518 21.30 -26.68 -16.05
CA GLU A 518 22.53 -27.46 -16.28
C GLU A 518 22.95 -28.17 -14.99
N LYS A 519 23.50 -29.38 -15.13
CA LYS A 519 24.16 -30.08 -14.02
C LYS A 519 25.52 -29.43 -13.76
N ALA A 520 25.89 -29.33 -12.49
CA ALA A 520 27.18 -28.80 -12.07
C ALA A 520 27.93 -29.86 -11.29
N TYR A 521 29.07 -30.32 -11.82
CA TYR A 521 29.95 -31.30 -11.16
C TYR A 521 31.38 -30.75 -11.11
N HIS A 522 31.88 -30.51 -9.90
CA HIS A 522 33.20 -29.89 -9.69
C HIS A 522 33.90 -30.44 -8.45
N VAL A 523 35.20 -30.73 -8.57
CA VAL A 523 36.06 -31.06 -7.43
C VAL A 523 36.81 -29.80 -6.98
N ILE A 524 36.52 -29.33 -5.77
CA ILE A 524 37.15 -28.14 -5.19
C ILE A 524 38.27 -28.55 -4.24
N LYS A 525 39.51 -28.20 -4.60
CA LYS A 525 40.72 -28.46 -3.79
C LYS A 525 40.62 -27.81 -2.39
N PRO A 526 41.39 -28.30 -1.40
CA PRO A 526 41.47 -27.69 -0.08
C PRO A 526 41.80 -26.20 -0.14
N LYS A 527 41.12 -25.40 0.69
CA LYS A 527 41.36 -23.94 0.79
C LYS A 527 41.26 -23.15 -0.52
N SER A 528 40.66 -23.72 -1.56
CA SER A 528 40.54 -23.12 -2.90
C SER A 528 39.11 -22.71 -3.22
N GLU A 529 38.95 -21.98 -4.32
CA GLU A 529 37.65 -21.56 -4.85
C GLU A 529 37.43 -22.04 -6.30
N CYS A 530 36.17 -22.21 -6.66
CA CYS A 530 35.70 -22.55 -8.00
C CYS A 530 34.58 -21.57 -8.37
N ILE A 531 34.55 -21.10 -9.62
CA ILE A 531 33.49 -20.23 -10.13
C ILE A 531 32.85 -20.94 -11.31
N VAL A 532 31.55 -21.21 -11.20
CA VAL A 532 30.72 -21.76 -12.27
C VAL A 532 30.00 -20.60 -12.94
N LYS A 533 30.14 -20.48 -14.26
CA LYS A 533 29.45 -19.47 -15.08
C LYS A 533 28.28 -20.12 -15.79
N PHE A 534 27.14 -19.44 -15.77
CA PHE A 534 25.89 -19.90 -16.36
C PHE A 534 25.36 -18.82 -17.32
N GLU A 535 25.62 -18.99 -18.61
CA GLU A 535 25.25 -18.04 -19.66
C GLU A 535 23.84 -18.31 -20.19
N ILE A 536 23.06 -17.23 -20.38
CA ILE A 536 21.69 -17.25 -20.89
C ILE A 536 21.57 -16.17 -21.97
N SER A 537 21.37 -16.61 -23.22
CA SER A 537 21.22 -15.72 -24.38
C SER A 537 19.81 -15.15 -24.48
N SER A 538 19.63 -14.10 -25.29
CA SER A 538 18.30 -13.51 -25.52
C SER A 538 17.31 -14.46 -26.20
N SER A 539 17.82 -15.38 -27.02
CA SER A 539 17.02 -16.47 -27.60
C SER A 539 16.52 -17.49 -26.57
N ASP A 540 17.25 -17.71 -25.46
CA ASP A 540 16.85 -18.68 -24.45
C ASP A 540 15.62 -18.21 -23.66
N TYR A 541 15.54 -16.89 -23.39
CA TYR A 541 14.51 -16.30 -22.55
C TYR A 541 13.43 -15.53 -23.31
N GLY A 542 13.69 -15.04 -24.53
CA GLY A 542 12.84 -14.03 -25.20
C GLY A 542 11.36 -14.37 -25.29
N SER A 543 11.01 -15.61 -25.65
CA SER A 543 9.62 -16.10 -25.76
C SER A 543 9.02 -16.61 -24.44
N LYS A 544 9.81 -16.62 -23.37
CA LYS A 544 9.47 -17.20 -22.07
C LYS A 544 9.27 -16.15 -20.97
N LEU A 545 9.64 -14.90 -21.23
CA LEU A 545 9.49 -13.80 -20.30
C LEU A 545 8.04 -13.36 -20.11
N ASN A 546 7.78 -12.81 -18.94
CA ASN A 546 6.57 -12.06 -18.64
C ASN A 546 6.80 -10.55 -18.87
N PRO A 547 5.75 -9.70 -18.78
CA PRO A 547 5.86 -8.26 -19.09
C PRO A 547 6.89 -7.46 -18.28
N ILE A 548 7.30 -7.97 -17.11
CA ILE A 548 8.25 -7.32 -16.20
C ILE A 548 9.66 -7.94 -16.28
N ALA A 549 9.88 -8.87 -17.21
CA ALA A 549 11.14 -9.59 -17.41
C ALA A 549 11.74 -10.17 -16.12
N SER A 550 10.89 -10.72 -15.26
CA SER A 550 11.29 -11.32 -13.98
C SER A 550 11.72 -12.77 -14.15
N MET A 551 12.80 -13.13 -13.48
CA MET A 551 13.38 -14.47 -13.46
C MET A 551 13.75 -14.88 -12.05
N ILE A 552 13.88 -16.18 -11.86
CA ILE A 552 14.36 -16.78 -10.62
C ILE A 552 15.45 -17.81 -10.94
N VAL A 553 16.53 -17.76 -10.16
CA VAL A 553 17.61 -18.74 -10.21
C VAL A 553 17.56 -19.63 -8.98
N TYR A 554 17.67 -20.93 -9.24
CA TYR A 554 17.79 -21.99 -8.26
C TYR A 554 19.17 -22.60 -8.37
N CYS A 555 19.95 -22.52 -7.29
CA CYS A 555 21.19 -23.25 -7.12
C CYS A 555 20.94 -24.31 -6.05
N ALA A 556 20.93 -25.58 -6.43
CA ALA A 556 20.80 -26.70 -5.51
C ALA A 556 22.00 -27.62 -5.72
N LEU A 557 23.01 -27.45 -4.87
CA LEU A 557 24.26 -28.20 -4.93
C LEU A 557 24.49 -28.95 -3.60
N GLN A 558 25.28 -30.01 -3.63
CA GLN A 558 25.66 -30.78 -2.44
C GLN A 558 27.15 -31.10 -2.46
N ALA A 559 27.82 -30.94 -1.32
CA ALA A 559 29.14 -31.51 -1.10
C ALA A 559 28.99 -32.99 -0.68
N GLN A 560 29.37 -33.90 -1.57
CA GLN A 560 29.06 -35.33 -1.44
C GLN A 560 29.64 -35.97 -0.16
N GLU A 561 30.82 -35.54 0.27
CA GLU A 561 31.55 -36.13 1.40
C GLU A 561 30.96 -35.74 2.76
N THR A 562 30.39 -34.54 2.88
CA THR A 562 29.85 -34.01 4.16
C THR A 562 28.34 -33.97 4.19
N LYS A 563 27.70 -34.29 3.07
CA LYS A 563 26.27 -34.08 2.82
C LYS A 563 25.82 -32.64 3.06
N GLN A 564 26.74 -31.67 3.03
CA GLN A 564 26.41 -30.27 3.13
C GLN A 564 25.62 -29.86 1.89
N HIS A 565 24.42 -29.32 2.12
CA HIS A 565 23.60 -28.72 1.08
C HIS A 565 23.97 -27.24 0.89
N LEU A 566 24.06 -26.83 -0.38
CA LEU A 566 24.34 -25.48 -0.82
C LEU A 566 23.16 -25.05 -1.68
N VAL A 567 22.09 -24.59 -1.02
CA VAL A 567 20.86 -24.16 -1.68
C VAL A 567 20.76 -22.64 -1.61
N LYS A 568 20.55 -22.00 -2.76
CA LYS A 568 20.17 -20.58 -2.87
C LYS A 568 19.09 -20.42 -3.92
N LYS A 569 18.12 -19.56 -3.59
CA LYS A 569 17.02 -19.15 -4.47
C LYS A 569 17.01 -17.62 -4.50
N ALA A 570 17.11 -17.03 -5.68
CA ALA A 570 17.15 -15.57 -5.84
C ALA A 570 16.35 -15.13 -7.07
N SER A 571 15.46 -14.16 -6.86
CA SER A 571 14.74 -13.50 -7.95
C SER A 571 15.48 -12.27 -8.43
N PHE A 572 15.34 -11.95 -9.72
CA PHE A 572 15.93 -10.76 -10.33
C PHE A 572 15.14 -10.35 -11.57
N ASN A 573 15.36 -9.12 -12.02
CA ASN A 573 14.75 -8.58 -13.23
C ASN A 573 15.83 -8.21 -14.25
N LEU A 574 15.54 -8.41 -15.53
CA LEU A 574 16.29 -7.72 -16.57
C LEU A 574 15.94 -6.23 -16.56
N THR A 575 16.93 -5.38 -16.79
CA THR A 575 16.73 -3.93 -16.84
C THR A 575 15.91 -3.59 -18.08
N MET A 576 14.77 -2.93 -17.86
CA MET A 576 13.90 -2.48 -18.93
C MET A 576 14.44 -1.17 -19.54
N PRO A 577 14.36 -1.00 -20.87
CA PRO A 577 14.71 0.27 -21.51
C PRO A 577 13.85 1.42 -20.98
N ASN A 578 14.46 2.60 -20.81
CA ASN A 578 13.75 3.80 -20.36
C ASN A 578 13.12 4.56 -21.52
N LEU A 579 11.97 5.18 -21.25
CA LEU A 579 11.43 6.24 -22.09
C LEU A 579 12.23 7.53 -21.87
N LYS A 580 12.58 8.22 -22.95
CA LYS A 580 13.19 9.56 -22.87
C LYS A 580 12.10 10.59 -23.09
N ILE A 581 11.83 11.37 -22.04
CA ILE A 581 10.85 12.46 -22.03
C ILE A 581 11.61 13.78 -22.02
N GLN A 582 11.30 14.67 -22.96
CA GLN A 582 11.83 16.01 -23.05
C GLN A 582 10.70 17.02 -22.90
N VAL A 583 10.75 17.79 -21.81
CA VAL A 583 9.75 18.80 -21.45
C VAL A 583 10.39 20.18 -21.61
N PRO A 584 9.65 21.22 -22.05
CA PRO A 584 10.12 22.59 -22.04
C PRO A 584 10.56 23.02 -20.63
N SER A 585 11.54 23.91 -20.54
CA SER A 585 12.03 24.43 -19.24
C SER A 585 10.97 25.22 -18.48
N GLN A 586 9.97 25.75 -19.17
CA GLN A 586 8.84 26.46 -18.59
C GLN A 586 7.56 26.08 -19.34
N MET A 587 6.50 25.82 -18.59
CA MET A 587 5.14 25.66 -19.09
C MET A 587 4.26 26.69 -18.39
N LYS A 588 3.46 27.44 -19.15
CA LYS A 588 2.56 28.45 -18.60
C LYS A 588 1.14 27.90 -18.52
N MET A 589 0.43 28.25 -17.44
CA MET A 589 -0.96 27.85 -17.24
C MET A 589 -1.82 28.37 -18.40
N ARG A 590 -2.71 27.51 -18.93
CA ARG A 590 -3.59 27.80 -20.08
C ARG A 590 -2.88 28.05 -21.42
N GLU A 591 -1.57 27.79 -21.51
CA GLU A 591 -0.84 27.85 -22.78
C GLU A 591 -0.45 26.44 -23.27
N LYS A 592 -0.40 26.26 -24.59
CA LYS A 592 0.01 24.99 -25.20
C LYS A 592 1.53 24.84 -25.09
N SER A 593 1.99 23.70 -24.60
CA SER A 593 3.40 23.31 -24.53
C SER A 593 3.63 22.02 -25.31
N GLU A 594 4.81 21.86 -25.91
CA GLU A 594 5.17 20.66 -26.66
C GLU A 594 6.13 19.78 -25.87
N VAL A 595 5.76 18.53 -25.64
CA VAL A 595 6.57 17.50 -24.96
C VAL A 595 6.94 16.42 -25.97
N THR A 596 8.22 16.05 -26.02
CA THR A 596 8.69 14.95 -26.88
C THR A 596 8.95 13.72 -26.05
N VAL A 597 8.33 12.59 -26.42
CA VAL A 597 8.61 11.28 -25.83
C VAL A 597 9.17 10.34 -26.89
N SER A 598 10.29 9.70 -26.57
CA SER A 598 11.00 8.81 -27.48
C SER A 598 11.39 7.50 -26.80
N PHE A 599 11.41 6.44 -27.59
CA PHE A 599 11.76 5.08 -27.14
C PHE A 599 12.69 4.43 -28.15
N LYS A 600 13.78 3.82 -27.68
CA LYS A 600 14.68 3.02 -28.50
C LYS A 600 14.44 1.55 -28.21
N ASN A 601 13.99 0.80 -29.22
CA ASN A 601 13.81 -0.65 -29.11
C ASN A 601 15.16 -1.33 -28.86
N PRO A 602 15.37 -2.00 -27.70
CA PRO A 602 16.63 -2.70 -27.42
C PRO A 602 16.68 -4.11 -28.00
N LEU A 603 15.56 -4.62 -28.54
CA LEU A 603 15.44 -5.99 -29.03
C LEU A 603 15.86 -6.10 -30.50
N HIS A 604 16.32 -7.29 -30.88
CA HIS A 604 16.58 -7.66 -32.28
C HIS A 604 15.31 -7.98 -33.09
N ILE A 605 14.12 -7.79 -32.51
CA ILE A 605 12.83 -8.01 -33.15
C ILE A 605 12.05 -6.71 -33.28
N ASN A 606 11.18 -6.62 -34.29
CA ASN A 606 10.29 -5.46 -34.47
C ASN A 606 9.16 -5.47 -33.44
N LEU A 607 8.96 -4.34 -32.75
CA LEU A 607 7.80 -4.14 -31.89
C LEU A 607 6.59 -3.77 -32.75
N THR A 608 5.51 -4.53 -32.61
CA THR A 608 4.22 -4.27 -33.25
C THR A 608 3.20 -3.80 -32.20
N ASN A 609 2.16 -3.08 -32.64
CA ASN A 609 1.07 -2.61 -31.76
C ASN A 609 1.52 -1.80 -30.52
N SER A 610 2.63 -1.06 -30.62
CA SER A 610 3.11 -0.21 -29.53
C SER A 610 2.16 0.95 -29.26
N VAL A 611 1.85 1.18 -27.99
CA VAL A 611 0.99 2.25 -27.49
C VAL A 611 1.78 3.08 -26.48
N PHE A 612 1.64 4.40 -26.56
CA PHE A 612 2.10 5.31 -25.52
C PHE A 612 0.90 5.80 -24.71
N THR A 613 1.10 5.89 -23.41
CA THR A 613 0.10 6.25 -22.41
C THR A 613 0.63 7.46 -21.65
N PHE A 614 -0.20 8.48 -21.46
CA PHE A 614 0.22 9.77 -20.91
C PHE A 614 -0.81 10.29 -19.92
N GLU A 615 -0.36 10.56 -18.70
CA GLU A 615 -1.13 11.23 -17.66
C GLU A 615 -0.32 12.41 -17.14
N CYS A 616 -0.98 13.55 -16.92
CA CYS A 616 -0.37 14.76 -16.39
C CYS A 616 -1.39 15.54 -15.56
N ALA A 617 -1.22 15.57 -14.24
CA ALA A 617 -2.09 16.30 -13.33
C ALA A 617 -2.17 17.79 -13.74
N GLY A 618 -3.39 18.33 -13.77
CA GLY A 618 -3.65 19.73 -14.14
C GLY A 618 -3.40 20.10 -15.61
N CYS A 619 -3.21 19.10 -16.50
CA CYS A 619 -2.94 19.32 -17.92
C CYS A 619 -3.86 18.49 -18.82
N TYR A 620 -4.32 19.08 -19.92
CA TYR A 620 -4.98 18.32 -20.99
C TYR A 620 -3.95 17.89 -22.04
N VAL A 621 -3.81 16.57 -22.24
CA VAL A 621 -2.86 16.00 -23.20
C VAL A 621 -3.54 15.79 -24.56
N THR A 622 -2.93 16.29 -25.63
CA THR A 622 -3.33 16.01 -27.02
C THR A 622 -2.15 15.47 -27.82
N THR A 623 -2.31 14.36 -28.52
CA THR A 623 -1.24 13.73 -29.32
C THR A 623 -1.31 14.15 -30.79
N ARG A 624 -0.15 14.39 -31.44
CA ARG A 624 -0.07 14.78 -32.86
C ARG A 624 -0.20 13.61 -33.84
N ASP A 625 0.02 12.37 -33.39
CA ASP A 625 0.06 11.20 -34.28
C ASP A 625 -1.27 10.42 -34.29
N LYS A 626 -1.97 10.44 -35.44
CA LYS A 626 -3.29 9.79 -35.66
C LYS A 626 -3.19 8.31 -36.09
N LYS A 627 -1.99 7.71 -36.13
CA LYS A 627 -1.78 6.33 -36.61
C LYS A 627 -1.16 5.43 -35.55
N ARG A 628 -1.93 5.15 -34.51
CA ARG A 628 -2.07 3.86 -33.79
C ARG A 628 -2.99 4.12 -32.59
N SER A 629 -4.19 3.58 -32.71
CA SER A 629 -5.35 3.53 -31.81
C SER A 629 -5.24 4.24 -30.46
N VAL A 630 -6.13 5.23 -30.30
CA VAL A 630 -6.49 5.90 -29.04
C VAL A 630 -7.00 4.87 -28.04
N ILE A 631 -6.36 4.80 -26.89
CA ILE A 631 -6.98 4.37 -25.63
C ILE A 631 -6.46 5.36 -24.59
N PHE A 632 -7.39 6.10 -23.98
CA PHE A 632 -7.14 6.85 -22.75
C PHE A 632 -6.77 5.83 -21.68
N ILE A 633 -5.57 5.92 -21.12
CA ILE A 633 -5.25 5.43 -19.77
C ILE A 633 -4.33 6.47 -19.14
#